data_AF-A0AAE9E1Y1-F1
#
_entry.id   AF-A0AAE9E1Y1-F1
#
_cell.length_a   1.000
_cell.length_b   1.000
_cell.length_c   1.000
_cell.angle_alpha   90.00
_cell.angle_beta   90.00
_cell.angle_gamma   90.00
#
_symmetry.space_group_name_H-M   'P 1'
#
loop_
_entity.id
_entity.type
_entity.pdbx_description
1 polymer ?
#
loop_
_entity_poly.entity_id
_entity_poly.type
_entity_poly.pdbx_seq_one_letter_code
_entity_poly.pdbx_strand_id
1 'polypeptide(L)'
;MPTFLECPHCQRLYSRHSLAIHEKNCVDSMQKILEQEKLKLMQQNQKRGRSKSGRRKKIRPTEMTAERPRTRSLSRYNHENDGLRTCFVCGEQYDDQVIEEHKEKCYVDWSQLAKPLTIRFHIHQPKTINPPSIDGTIDVSRENMRAVQSSHNCQIVRCRYCNARIALQHAHGHQCVRFEPTIEFYC
;
A
#
# COMPACT_ATOMS: atom_id res chain seq x y z
N MET A 1 2.26 21.69 42.39
CA MET A 1 2.64 22.25 41.08
C MET A 1 3.33 21.16 40.27
N PRO A 2 2.84 20.77 39.09
CA PRO A 2 3.51 19.76 38.27
C PRO A 2 4.87 20.29 37.79
N THR A 3 5.95 19.57 38.13
CA THR A 3 7.31 19.91 37.73
C THR A 3 7.59 19.33 36.33
N PHE A 4 7.76 20.22 35.35
CA PHE A 4 8.21 19.85 34.01
C PHE A 4 9.72 20.03 33.90
N LEU A 5 10.38 19.09 33.23
CA LEU A 5 11.82 19.11 32.96
C LEU A 5 12.04 19.17 31.45
N GLU A 6 13.08 19.88 31.03
CA GLU A 6 13.46 19.99 29.62
C GLU A 6 14.34 18.81 29.19
N CYS A 7 14.16 18.35 27.95
CA CYS A 7 15.02 17.35 27.34
C CYS A 7 16.35 17.99 26.88
N PRO A 8 17.54 17.48 27.25
CA PRO A 8 18.83 18.04 26.84
C PRO A 8 19.08 18.03 25.31
N HIS A 9 18.39 17.15 24.59
CA HIS A 9 18.62 16.92 23.15
C HIS A 9 17.65 17.67 22.24
N CYS A 10 16.41 17.91 22.69
CA CYS A 10 15.37 18.57 21.89
C CYS A 10 14.73 19.79 22.56
N GLN A 11 15.16 20.13 23.79
CA GLN A 11 14.72 21.30 24.58
C GLN A 11 13.20 21.37 24.81
N ARG A 12 12.49 20.25 24.65
CA ARG A 12 11.05 20.16 24.86
C ARG A 12 10.74 19.77 26.30
N LEU A 13 9.64 20.31 26.84
CA LEU A 13 9.21 20.08 28.22
C LEU A 13 8.45 18.75 28.36
N TYR A 14 8.85 17.95 29.34
CA TYR A 14 8.27 16.66 29.66
C TYR A 14 8.00 16.52 31.16
N SER A 15 7.07 15.63 31.50
CA SER A 15 6.90 15.21 32.90
C SER A 15 8.03 14.25 33.29
N ARG A 16 8.36 14.17 34.59
CA ARG A 16 9.45 13.31 35.09
C ARG A 16 9.37 11.85 34.60
N HIS A 17 8.16 11.32 34.46
CA HIS A 17 7.94 9.94 33.98
C HIS A 17 8.05 9.81 32.46
N SER A 18 7.69 10.84 31.69
CA SER A 18 7.75 10.79 30.22
C SER A 18 9.13 11.14 29.67
N LEU A 19 9.94 11.89 30.43
CA LEU A 19 11.30 12.28 30.02
C LEU A 19 12.21 11.06 29.80
N ALA A 20 12.21 10.08 30.71
CA ALA A 20 13.06 8.89 30.59
C ALA A 20 12.74 8.02 29.36
N ILE A 21 11.48 8.02 28.90
CA ILE A 21 11.05 7.30 27.70
C ILE A 21 11.40 8.11 26.45
N HIS A 22 11.16 9.42 26.52
CA HIS A 22 11.45 10.32 25.41
C HIS A 22 12.95 10.42 25.12
N GLU A 23 13.80 10.52 26.15
CA GLU A 23 15.25 10.70 26.03
C GLU A 23 15.89 9.60 25.18
N LYS A 24 15.57 8.33 25.46
CA LYS A 24 16.06 7.18 24.70
C LYS A 24 15.67 7.27 23.22
N ASN A 25 14.39 7.53 22.95
CA ASN A 25 13.87 7.64 21.59
C ASN A 25 14.42 8.88 20.86
N CYS A 26 14.72 9.95 21.59
CA CYS A 26 15.27 11.18 21.05
C CYS A 26 16.71 10.97 20.55
N VAL A 27 17.55 10.31 21.35
CA VAL A 27 18.94 9.98 20.98
C VAL A 27 18.97 9.04 19.78
N ASP A 28 18.16 7.98 19.78
CA ASP A 28 18.07 7.03 18.66
C ASP A 28 17.63 7.73 17.36
N SER A 29 16.68 8.66 17.45
CA SER A 29 16.25 9.46 16.29
C SER A 29 17.37 10.36 15.77
N MET A 30 18.16 10.97 16.65
CA MET A 30 19.29 11.82 16.26
C MET A 30 20.38 11.01 15.55
N GLN A 31 20.70 9.82 16.05
CA GLN A 31 21.68 8.93 15.42
C GLN A 31 21.24 8.48 14.02
N LYS A 32 19.96 8.14 13.84
CA LYS A 32 19.41 7.76 12.53
C LYS A 32 19.47 8.90 11.50
N ILE A 33 19.29 10.15 11.94
CA ILE A 33 19.41 11.32 11.06
C ILE A 33 20.87 11.46 10.58
N LEU A 34 21.83 11.38 11.50
CA LEU A 34 23.26 11.45 11.18
C LEU A 34 23.70 10.32 10.24
N GLU A 35 23.22 9.10 10.48
CA GLU A 35 23.50 7.94 9.61
C GLU A 35 22.90 8.12 8.21
N GLN A 36 21.67 8.64 8.10
CA GLN A 36 21.07 8.98 6.82
C GLN A 36 21.85 10.06 6.06
N GLU A 37 22.36 11.09 6.74
CA GLU A 37 23.20 12.11 6.12
C GLU A 37 24.52 11.53 5.61
N LYS A 38 25.16 10.64 6.38
CA LYS A 38 26.38 9.93 5.98
C LYS A 38 26.15 9.06 4.74
N LEU A 39 25.03 8.35 4.68
CA LEU A 39 24.64 7.54 3.51
C LEU A 39 24.36 8.41 2.27
N LYS A 40 23.71 9.58 2.45
CA LYS A 40 23.48 10.54 1.35
C LYS A 40 24.80 11.08 0.79
N LEU A 41 25.75 11.44 1.65
CA LEU A 41 27.09 11.90 1.26
C LEU A 41 27.88 10.81 0.51
N MET A 42 27.83 9.56 0.98
CA MET A 42 28.46 8.43 0.28
C MET A 42 27.87 8.20 -1.13
N GLN A 43 26.54 8.26 -1.28
CA GLN A 43 25.88 8.14 -2.59
C GLN A 43 26.20 9.32 -3.52
N GLN A 44 26.36 10.52 -2.98
CA GLN A 44 26.70 11.71 -3.78
C GLN A 44 28.14 11.62 -4.32
N ASN A 45 29.09 11.11 -3.53
CA ASN A 45 30.47 10.89 -3.99
C ASN A 45 30.59 9.78 -5.04
N GLN A 46 29.79 8.71 -4.96
CA GLN A 46 29.75 7.69 -6.02
C GLN A 46 29.23 8.22 -7.36
N LYS A 47 28.30 9.20 -7.36
CA LYS A 47 27.78 9.81 -8.60
C LYS A 47 28.77 10.78 -9.27
N ARG A 48 29.71 11.38 -8.53
CA ARG A 48 30.71 12.30 -9.08
C ARG A 48 31.88 11.60 -9.79
N GLY A 49 32.04 10.29 -9.62
CA GLY A 49 33.08 9.48 -10.27
C GLY A 49 32.75 8.98 -11.69
N ARG A 50 31.54 9.23 -12.22
CA ARG A 50 31.11 8.69 -13.52
C ARG A 50 30.72 9.80 -14.48
N SER A 51 31.70 10.37 -15.18
CA SER A 51 31.47 11.29 -16.29
C SER A 51 32.60 11.20 -17.32
N LYS A 52 32.32 10.56 -18.47
CA LYS A 52 32.31 11.18 -19.82
C LYS A 52 32.39 10.13 -20.95
N SER A 53 31.28 9.96 -21.65
CA SER A 53 31.17 9.85 -23.11
C SER A 53 29.65 9.93 -23.38
N GLY A 54 29.07 10.87 -24.10
CA GLY A 54 29.57 11.65 -25.22
C GLY A 54 28.58 11.48 -26.37
N ARG A 55 27.37 12.07 -26.30
CA ARG A 55 26.57 12.35 -27.51
C ARG A 55 25.45 13.37 -27.28
N ARG A 56 25.65 14.57 -27.81
CA ARG A 56 24.58 15.52 -28.12
C ARG A 56 23.82 15.02 -29.36
N LYS A 57 22.49 15.00 -29.33
CA LYS A 57 21.66 15.20 -30.53
C LYS A 57 20.51 16.15 -30.21
N LYS A 58 20.26 17.04 -31.17
CA LYS A 58 19.40 18.22 -31.14
C LYS A 58 17.92 17.87 -31.08
N ILE A 59 17.17 18.84 -30.55
CA ILE A 59 15.72 18.97 -30.39
C ILE A 59 15.01 18.97 -31.76
N ARG A 60 13.78 18.45 -31.82
CA ARG A 60 12.72 18.89 -32.74
C ARG A 60 11.46 19.17 -31.91
N PRO A 61 10.82 20.35 -32.00
CA PRO A 61 9.55 20.60 -31.35
C PRO A 61 8.40 20.21 -32.29
N THR A 62 7.47 19.40 -31.80
CA THR A 62 6.21 19.14 -32.50
C THR A 62 5.06 19.53 -31.56
N GLU A 63 4.30 20.52 -32.00
CA GLU A 63 2.92 20.89 -31.64
C GLU A 63 2.56 20.98 -30.16
N MET A 64 2.46 22.22 -29.70
CA MET A 64 1.87 22.59 -28.41
C MET A 64 0.35 22.48 -28.51
N THR A 65 -0.21 21.34 -28.13
CA THR A 65 -1.53 21.35 -27.48
C THR A 65 -1.32 21.85 -26.07
N ALA A 66 -1.98 22.96 -25.72
CA ALA A 66 -1.93 23.56 -24.39
C ALA A 66 -2.73 22.71 -23.38
N GLU A 67 -2.32 21.46 -23.16
CA GLU A 67 -2.66 20.75 -21.94
C GLU A 67 -1.54 21.00 -20.92
N ARG A 68 -1.95 21.58 -19.80
CA ARG A 68 -1.17 21.83 -18.59
C ARG A 68 -0.11 20.75 -18.40
N PRO A 69 1.18 21.08 -18.17
CA PRO A 69 2.23 20.08 -18.05
C PRO A 69 1.82 19.07 -16.98
N ARG A 70 1.57 17.81 -17.37
CA ARG A 70 1.36 16.72 -16.42
C ARG A 70 2.51 16.78 -15.45
N THR A 71 2.24 17.22 -14.23
CA THR A 71 3.10 17.07 -13.07
C THR A 71 3.18 15.58 -12.78
N ARG A 72 3.97 14.87 -13.60
CA ARG A 72 4.40 13.51 -13.31
C ARG A 72 5.17 13.62 -12.01
N SER A 73 4.48 13.31 -10.91
CA SER A 73 5.07 13.22 -9.59
C SER A 73 6.28 12.30 -9.75
N LEU A 74 7.44 12.76 -9.29
CA LEU A 74 8.66 11.97 -9.21
C LEU A 74 8.52 10.89 -8.12
N SER A 75 7.40 10.14 -8.09
CA SER A 75 7.42 8.84 -7.44
C SER A 75 8.53 8.09 -8.14
N ARG A 76 9.50 7.59 -7.36
CA ARG A 76 10.69 6.93 -7.88
C ARG A 76 10.22 5.93 -8.92
N TYR A 77 10.55 6.20 -10.17
CA TYR A 77 10.17 5.38 -11.31
C TYR A 77 10.83 4.02 -11.09
N ASN A 78 10.13 3.13 -10.39
CA ASN A 78 10.51 1.74 -10.23
C ASN A 78 10.30 1.12 -11.60
N HIS A 79 11.35 1.19 -12.43
CA HIS A 79 11.47 0.63 -13.78
C HIS A 79 11.32 -0.91 -13.79
N GLU A 80 11.01 -1.53 -12.65
CA GLU A 80 10.85 -2.99 -12.51
C GLU A 80 9.41 -3.46 -12.78
N ASN A 81 8.43 -2.55 -12.88
CA ASN A 81 7.02 -2.87 -13.21
C ASN A 81 6.53 -2.05 -14.42
N ASP A 82 7.33 -2.02 -15.50
CA ASP A 82 7.11 -1.25 -16.73
C ASP A 82 5.79 -1.60 -17.46
N GLY A 83 4.67 -1.06 -16.99
CA GLY A 83 3.40 -1.08 -17.72
C GLY A 83 2.54 -2.33 -17.53
N LEU A 84 2.89 -3.21 -16.59
CA LEU A 84 2.00 -4.28 -16.17
C LEU A 84 0.90 -3.73 -15.26
N ARG A 85 -0.33 -4.18 -15.45
CA ARG A 85 -1.46 -3.89 -14.55
C ARG A 85 -1.85 -5.11 -13.73
N THR A 86 -2.19 -4.86 -12.48
CA THR A 86 -2.65 -5.91 -11.57
C THR A 86 -4.18 -6.05 -11.62
N CYS A 87 -4.67 -7.29 -11.65
CA CYS A 87 -6.10 -7.59 -11.54
C CYS A 87 -6.59 -7.37 -10.11
N PHE A 88 -7.72 -6.67 -9.94
CA PHE A 88 -8.28 -6.32 -8.65
C PHE A 88 -9.02 -7.47 -7.95
N VAL A 89 -9.17 -8.63 -8.61
CA VAL A 89 -9.85 -9.82 -8.09
C VAL A 89 -8.82 -10.90 -7.70
N CYS A 90 -7.95 -11.31 -8.63
CA CYS A 90 -6.96 -12.37 -8.39
C CYS A 90 -5.60 -11.86 -7.90
N GLY A 91 -5.24 -10.60 -8.18
CA GLY A 91 -3.95 -10.01 -7.78
C GLY A 91 -2.78 -10.33 -8.70
N GLU A 92 -3.01 -11.03 -9.81
CA GLU A 92 -1.98 -11.32 -10.82
C GLU A 92 -1.71 -10.12 -11.74
N GLN A 93 -0.50 -10.08 -12.29
CA GLN A 93 -0.02 -9.03 -13.19
C GLN A 93 -0.20 -9.44 -14.65
N TYR A 94 -0.74 -8.53 -15.46
CA TYR A 94 -1.00 -8.73 -16.89
C TYR A 94 -0.59 -7.50 -17.70
N ASP A 95 -0.40 -7.69 -18.99
CA ASP A 95 -0.21 -6.59 -19.93
C ASP A 95 -1.47 -5.73 -20.06
N ASP A 96 -1.28 -4.45 -20.38
CA ASP A 96 -2.36 -3.47 -20.56
C ASP A 96 -3.43 -3.87 -21.57
N GLN A 97 -3.09 -4.66 -22.58
CA GLN A 97 -4.04 -5.13 -23.60
C GLN A 97 -4.89 -6.30 -23.10
N VAL A 98 -4.27 -7.21 -22.32
CA VAL A 98 -4.92 -8.46 -21.88
C VAL A 98 -5.71 -8.26 -20.59
N ILE A 99 -5.30 -7.30 -19.76
CA ILE A 99 -5.89 -7.07 -18.44
C ILE A 99 -7.37 -6.71 -18.50
N GLU A 100 -7.84 -6.01 -19.54
CA GLU A 100 -9.24 -5.60 -19.65
C GLU A 100 -10.16 -6.81 -19.82
N GLU A 101 -9.84 -7.70 -20.76
CA GLU A 101 -10.59 -8.96 -20.95
C GLU A 101 -10.48 -9.88 -19.73
N HIS A 102 -9.29 -9.93 -19.11
CA HIS A 102 -9.08 -10.74 -17.91
C HIS A 102 -9.94 -10.25 -16.76
N LYS A 103 -10.04 -8.93 -16.53
CA LYS A 103 -10.84 -8.35 -15.43
C LYS A 103 -12.30 -8.76 -15.51
N GLU A 104 -12.89 -8.73 -16.70
CA GLU A 104 -14.29 -9.10 -16.91
C GLU A 104 -14.53 -10.58 -16.62
N LYS A 105 -13.72 -11.46 -17.22
CA LYS A 105 -13.80 -12.91 -17.01
C LYS A 105 -13.60 -13.28 -15.54
N CYS A 106 -12.53 -12.75 -14.93
CA CYS A 106 -12.20 -13.00 -13.53
C CYS A 106 -13.30 -12.52 -12.57
N TYR A 107 -13.96 -11.39 -12.87
CA TYR A 107 -15.09 -10.91 -12.08
C TYR A 107 -16.32 -11.83 -12.17
N VAL A 108 -16.62 -12.35 -13.37
CA VAL A 108 -17.72 -13.31 -13.56
C VAL A 108 -17.48 -14.58 -12.77
N ASP A 109 -16.28 -15.16 -12.87
CA ASP A 109 -15.90 -16.38 -12.15
C ASP A 109 -15.98 -16.16 -10.63
N TRP A 110 -15.41 -15.06 -10.15
CA TRP A 110 -15.48 -14.70 -8.73
C TRP A 110 -16.93 -14.52 -8.26
N SER A 111 -17.78 -13.88 -9.06
CA SER A 111 -19.20 -13.66 -8.73
C SER A 111 -19.95 -14.99 -8.61
N GLN A 112 -19.70 -15.94 -9.50
CA GLN A 112 -20.31 -17.27 -9.45
C GLN A 112 -19.88 -18.04 -8.18
N LEU A 113 -18.60 -17.96 -7.81
CA LEU A 113 -18.09 -18.57 -6.57
C LEU A 113 -18.64 -17.89 -5.31
N ALA A 114 -18.76 -16.55 -5.32
CA ALA A 114 -19.16 -15.77 -4.16
C ALA A 114 -20.66 -15.87 -3.84
N LYS A 115 -21.53 -15.90 -4.87
CA LYS A 115 -23.00 -15.95 -4.72
C LYS A 115 -23.51 -16.95 -3.66
N PRO A 116 -23.20 -18.25 -3.73
CA PRO A 116 -23.69 -19.23 -2.74
C PRO A 116 -23.11 -19.00 -1.33
N LEU A 117 -21.91 -18.42 -1.23
CA LEU A 117 -21.21 -18.20 0.04
C LEU A 117 -21.76 -16.98 0.81
N THR A 118 -22.40 -16.03 0.14
CA THR A 118 -22.94 -14.79 0.76
C THR A 118 -23.94 -15.03 1.90
N ILE A 119 -24.59 -16.20 1.93
CA ILE A 119 -25.57 -16.57 2.97
C ILE A 119 -24.87 -16.73 4.33
N ARG A 120 -23.74 -17.46 4.36
CA ARG A 120 -23.02 -17.83 5.58
C ARG A 120 -21.83 -16.93 5.88
N PHE A 121 -21.30 -16.27 4.85
CA PHE A 121 -20.10 -15.44 4.94
C PHE A 121 -20.39 -13.99 4.56
N HIS A 122 -19.67 -13.07 5.19
CA HIS A 122 -19.52 -11.71 4.72
C HIS A 122 -18.34 -11.66 3.75
N ILE A 123 -18.59 -11.22 2.53
CA ILE A 123 -17.63 -11.21 1.42
C ILE A 123 -17.44 -9.76 0.97
N HIS A 124 -16.19 -9.33 0.84
CA HIS A 124 -15.90 -8.03 0.25
C HIS A 124 -16.04 -8.10 -1.27
N GLN A 125 -16.84 -7.20 -1.83
CA GLN A 125 -16.99 -7.10 -3.28
C GLN A 125 -15.75 -6.44 -3.89
N PRO A 126 -15.26 -6.97 -5.03
CA PRO A 126 -14.14 -6.39 -5.74
C PRO A 126 -14.59 -5.08 -6.37
N LYS A 127 -13.91 -3.99 -6.01
CA LYS A 127 -14.21 -2.63 -6.48
C LYS A 127 -12.98 -2.05 -7.15
N THR A 128 -13.20 -1.44 -8.31
CA THR A 128 -12.19 -0.62 -8.98
C THR A 128 -12.18 0.75 -8.30
N ILE A 129 -11.13 1.01 -7.51
CA ILE A 129 -10.96 2.33 -6.89
C ILE A 129 -10.00 3.11 -7.77
N ASN A 130 -10.55 3.94 -8.66
CA ASN A 130 -9.78 4.90 -9.43
C ASN A 130 -9.44 6.07 -8.51
N PRO A 131 -8.16 6.25 -8.13
CA PRO A 131 -7.82 7.30 -7.20
C PRO A 131 -7.94 8.67 -7.90
N PRO A 132 -8.68 9.63 -7.33
CA PRO A 132 -8.74 10.97 -7.89
C PRO A 132 -7.31 11.53 -7.92
N SER A 133 -6.89 11.99 -9.09
CA SER A 133 -5.64 12.72 -9.22
C SER A 133 -5.99 14.19 -9.31
N ILE A 134 -5.46 14.99 -8.37
CA ILE A 134 -5.62 16.46 -8.36
C ILE A 134 -5.14 17.08 -9.67
N ASP A 135 -4.13 16.47 -10.29
CA ASP A 135 -3.54 16.93 -11.55
C ASP A 135 -4.00 16.10 -12.77
N GLY A 136 -4.98 15.20 -12.61
CA GLY A 136 -5.42 14.28 -13.68
C GLY A 136 -4.37 13.23 -14.07
N THR A 137 -3.22 13.17 -13.39
CA THR A 137 -2.17 12.19 -13.67
C THR A 137 -2.53 10.82 -13.11
N ILE A 138 -2.64 9.84 -14.00
CA ILE A 138 -2.80 8.43 -13.64
C ILE A 138 -1.43 7.86 -13.24
N ASP A 139 -1.32 7.39 -12.00
CA ASP A 139 -0.12 6.70 -11.50
C ASP A 139 -0.42 5.19 -11.48
N VAL A 140 0.12 4.47 -12.46
CA VAL A 140 -0.06 3.02 -12.64
C VAL A 140 0.43 2.24 -11.42
N SER A 141 1.53 2.68 -10.78
CA SER A 141 2.04 2.01 -9.58
C SER A 141 1.03 2.11 -8.43
N ARG A 142 0.40 3.27 -8.28
CA ARG A 142 -0.64 3.49 -7.27
C ARG A 142 -1.90 2.67 -7.55
N GLU A 143 -2.29 2.54 -8.81
CA GLU A 143 -3.41 1.69 -9.22
C GLU A 143 -3.14 0.21 -8.92
N ASN A 144 -1.95 -0.28 -9.27
CA ASN A 144 -1.55 -1.66 -9.01
C ASN A 144 -1.54 -1.98 -7.51
N MET A 145 -0.97 -1.11 -6.68
CA MET A 145 -0.99 -1.28 -5.21
C MET A 145 -2.42 -1.40 -4.66
N ARG A 146 -3.37 -0.62 -5.19
CA ARG A 146 -4.78 -0.71 -4.78
C ARG A 146 -5.44 -1.97 -5.30
N ALA A 147 -5.14 -2.39 -6.52
CA ALA A 147 -5.63 -3.64 -7.08
C ALA A 147 -5.17 -4.84 -6.25
N VAL A 148 -3.90 -4.87 -5.81
CA VAL A 148 -3.38 -5.88 -4.88
C VAL A 148 -4.17 -5.88 -3.57
N GLN A 149 -4.37 -4.71 -2.95
CA GLN A 149 -5.12 -4.62 -1.70
C GLN A 149 -6.59 -5.09 -1.86
N SER A 150 -7.21 -4.73 -2.99
CA SER A 150 -8.57 -5.16 -3.33
C SER A 150 -8.63 -6.68 -3.48
N SER A 151 -7.69 -7.27 -4.24
CA SER A 151 -7.64 -8.71 -4.48
C SER A 151 -7.51 -9.50 -3.18
N HIS A 152 -6.60 -9.09 -2.29
CA HIS A 152 -6.43 -9.68 -0.97
C HIS A 152 -7.72 -9.66 -0.15
N ASN A 153 -8.45 -8.55 -0.16
CA ASN A 153 -9.71 -8.43 0.57
C ASN A 153 -10.82 -9.30 -0.03
N CYS A 154 -10.84 -9.49 -1.35
CA CYS A 154 -11.84 -10.31 -2.04
C CYS A 154 -11.59 -11.81 -1.91
N GLN A 155 -10.34 -12.19 -1.68
CA GLN A 155 -9.91 -13.56 -1.42
C GLN A 155 -10.19 -14.01 0.02
N ILE A 156 -10.56 -13.09 0.92
CA ILE A 156 -10.84 -13.40 2.33
C ILE A 156 -12.33 -13.20 2.61
N VAL A 157 -12.95 -14.21 3.17
CA VAL A 157 -14.34 -14.19 3.64
C VAL A 157 -14.39 -14.27 5.16
N ARG A 158 -15.36 -13.61 5.77
CA ARG A 158 -15.59 -13.63 7.22
C ARG A 158 -16.83 -14.43 7.54
N CYS A 159 -16.73 -15.45 8.39
CA CYS A 159 -17.90 -16.21 8.81
C CYS A 159 -18.83 -15.36 9.67
N ARG A 160 -20.14 -15.39 9.41
CA ARG A 160 -21.14 -14.65 10.22
C ARG A 160 -21.30 -15.21 11.63
N TYR A 161 -21.00 -16.49 11.83
CA TYR A 161 -21.24 -17.18 13.10
C TYR A 161 -20.03 -17.17 14.03
N CYS A 162 -18.84 -17.53 13.53
CA CYS A 162 -17.62 -17.59 14.34
C CYS A 162 -16.64 -16.43 14.10
N ASN A 163 -16.95 -15.50 13.20
CA ASN A 163 -16.09 -14.38 12.82
C ASN A 163 -14.70 -14.75 12.26
N ALA A 164 -14.43 -16.03 12.01
CA ALA A 164 -13.18 -16.48 11.42
C ALA A 164 -12.98 -15.89 10.01
N ARG A 165 -11.74 -15.50 9.70
CA ARG A 165 -11.30 -15.09 8.37
C ARG A 165 -10.75 -16.30 7.64
N ILE A 166 -11.28 -16.57 6.47
CA ILE A 166 -11.01 -17.80 5.71
C ILE A 166 -10.79 -17.41 4.25
N ALA A 167 -9.92 -18.13 3.55
CA ALA A 167 -9.78 -17.94 2.11
C ALA A 167 -11.08 -18.35 1.39
N LEU A 168 -11.46 -17.61 0.34
CA LEU A 168 -12.66 -17.83 -0.46
C LEU A 168 -12.75 -19.29 -0.97
N GLN A 169 -11.63 -19.86 -1.41
CA GLN A 169 -11.53 -21.24 -1.89
C GLN A 169 -11.84 -22.28 -0.81
N HIS A 170 -11.45 -22.01 0.44
CA HIS A 170 -11.64 -22.92 1.58
C HIS A 170 -12.95 -22.67 2.34
N ALA A 171 -13.79 -21.73 1.89
CA ALA A 171 -15.01 -21.35 2.59
C ALA A 171 -16.04 -22.48 2.66
N HIS A 172 -16.13 -23.32 1.62
CA HIS A 172 -17.06 -24.46 1.58
C HIS A 172 -16.77 -25.51 2.66
N GLY A 173 -15.50 -25.76 2.96
CA GLY A 173 -15.07 -26.74 3.98
C GLY A 173 -15.07 -26.20 5.40
N HIS A 174 -15.40 -24.92 5.62
CA HIS A 174 -15.37 -24.34 6.95
C HIS A 174 -16.50 -24.87 7.83
N GLN A 175 -16.15 -25.54 8.92
CA GLN A 175 -17.07 -25.87 10.00
C GLN A 175 -16.95 -24.83 11.12
N CYS A 176 -18.09 -24.24 11.52
CA CYS A 176 -18.10 -23.31 12.63
C CYS A 176 -17.91 -24.10 13.92
N VAL A 177 -16.82 -23.85 14.64
CA VAL A 177 -16.78 -24.12 16.07
C VAL A 177 -17.75 -23.13 16.71
N ARG A 178 -18.93 -23.63 17.11
CA ARG A 178 -19.94 -22.85 17.81
C ARG A 178 -19.27 -22.33 19.09
N PHE A 179 -19.07 -21.02 19.19
CA PHE A 179 -18.74 -20.40 20.46
C PHE A 179 -20.04 -20.48 21.27
N GLU A 180 -20.22 -21.59 21.97
CA GLU A 180 -21.25 -21.76 22.97
C GLU A 180 -20.68 -21.08 24.21
N PRO A 181 -20.98 -19.79 24.49
CA PRO A 181 -20.58 -19.24 25.77
C PRO A 181 -21.24 -20.13 26.82
N THR A 182 -20.43 -20.68 27.72
CA THR A 182 -20.94 -21.41 28.88
C THR A 182 -21.83 -20.45 29.65
N ILE A 183 -23.14 -20.60 29.50
CA ILE A 183 -24.11 -19.85 30.31
C ILE A 183 -24.05 -20.50 31.68
N GLU A 184 -23.18 -19.95 32.54
CA GLU A 184 -23.21 -20.26 33.96
C GLU A 184 -24.49 -19.63 34.52
N PHE A 185 -25.49 -20.46 34.76
CA PHE A 185 -26.63 -20.06 35.56
C PHE A 185 -26.14 -19.95 37.01
N TYR A 186 -25.93 -18.72 37.47
CA TYR A 186 -25.78 -18.45 38.89
C TYR A 186 -27.15 -18.69 39.55
N CYS A 187 -27.28 -19.80 40.27
CA CYS A 187 -28.41 -20.08 41.16
C CYS A 187 -28.35 -19.24 42.42
#